data_AF-A0A177EX92-F1
#
_entry.id   AF-A0A177EX92-F1
#
_cell.length_a   1.000
_cell.length_b   1.000
_cell.length_c   1.000
_cell.angle_alpha   90.00
_cell.angle_beta   90.00
_cell.angle_gamma   90.00
#
_symmetry.space_group_name_H-M   'P 1'
#
loop_
_entity.id
_entity.type
_entity.pdbx_description
1 polymer ?
#
loop_
_entity_poly.entity_id
_entity_poly.type
_entity_poly.pdbx_seq_one_letter_code
_entity_poly.pdbx_strand_id
1 'polypeptide(L)'
;MAAAHNFDVPAGYTVRVRIIDTTSQIEMRIRKASFGSVAIGRKIQEAAAKSTLKRVTLELGGKSPAVIFENANLENALTWTINAILTGSGQLCVAASRVAHWSCQLGLRSPFPPSLRMIVPRQYVYRLSMWNPVKWA
;
A
#
# COMPACT_ATOMS: atom_id res chain seq x y z
N MET A 1 2.12 1.64 16.96
CA MET A 1 1.77 3.07 17.06
C MET A 1 2.39 3.58 18.35
N ALA A 2 3.59 4.17 18.27
CA ALA A 2 4.21 4.81 19.42
C ALA A 2 3.30 5.96 19.84
N ALA A 3 2.77 5.88 21.05
CA ALA A 3 1.76 6.81 21.51
C ALA A 3 2.42 8.19 21.68
N ALA A 4 1.79 9.24 21.14
CA ALA A 4 2.20 10.63 21.29
C ALA A 4 2.23 11.15 22.76
N HIS A 5 2.12 10.25 23.73
CA HIS A 5 2.25 10.52 25.17
C HIS A 5 3.72 10.64 25.62
N ASN A 6 4.68 10.18 24.81
CA ASN A 6 6.12 10.24 25.15
C ASN A 6 6.85 11.47 24.59
N PHE A 7 6.14 12.34 23.87
CA PHE A 7 6.66 13.64 23.49
C PHE A 7 6.00 14.69 24.37
N ASP A 8 6.82 15.58 24.92
CA ASP A 8 6.39 16.66 25.82
C ASP A 8 5.71 17.78 25.01
N VAL A 9 4.59 17.42 24.37
CA VAL A 9 3.76 18.36 23.59
C VAL A 9 2.89 19.10 24.59
N PRO A 10 3.01 20.44 24.70
CA PRO A 10 2.23 21.21 25.68
C PRO A 10 0.72 20.96 25.52
N ALA A 11 0.01 20.89 26.65
CA ALA A 11 -1.43 20.75 26.66
C ALA A 11 -2.09 21.86 25.81
N GLY A 12 -3.02 21.47 24.92
CA GLY A 12 -3.72 22.38 24.00
C GLY A 12 -3.24 22.35 22.55
N TYR A 13 -2.05 21.80 22.27
CA TYR A 13 -1.54 21.67 20.88
C TYR A 13 -2.04 20.42 20.15
N THR A 14 -2.48 19.40 20.89
CA THR A 14 -3.06 18.17 20.32
C THR A 14 -4.48 17.98 20.84
N VAL A 15 -5.44 17.90 19.92
CA VAL A 15 -6.82 17.52 20.22
C VAL A 15 -7.10 16.18 19.56
N ARG A 16 -7.54 15.19 20.34
CA ARG A 16 -8.03 13.92 19.81
C ARG A 16 -9.53 14.03 19.59
N VAL A 17 -9.95 13.93 18.33
CA VAL A 17 -11.36 13.89 17.94
C VAL A 17 -11.66 12.51 17.38
N ARG A 18 -12.78 11.90 17.79
CA ARG A 18 -13.29 10.69 17.15
C ARG A 18 -14.11 11.12 15.93
N ILE A 19 -13.66 10.76 14.74
CA ILE A 19 -14.37 11.07 13.48
C ILE A 19 -15.52 10.08 13.31
N ILE A 20 -16.75 10.60 13.22
CA ILE A 20 -17.98 9.81 13.03
C ILE A 20 -18.52 9.98 11.60
N ASP A 21 -18.30 11.15 11.00
CA ASP A 21 -18.53 11.44 9.58
C ASP A 21 -17.30 12.18 9.02
N THR A 22 -16.86 11.79 7.83
CA THR A 22 -15.63 12.28 7.19
C THR A 22 -15.82 13.59 6.44
N THR A 23 -17.07 13.99 6.18
CA THR A 23 -17.40 15.09 5.28
C THR A 23 -17.71 16.39 6.03
N SER A 24 -18.47 16.31 7.13
CA SER A 24 -18.82 17.46 7.98
C SER A 24 -17.62 18.05 8.74
N GLN A 25 -16.56 17.25 8.96
CA GLN A 25 -15.42 17.62 9.82
C GLN A 25 -14.34 18.46 9.13
N ILE A 26 -14.46 18.75 7.82
CA ILE A 26 -13.60 19.74 7.14
C ILE A 26 -14.10 21.16 7.46
N GLU A 27 -14.17 21.47 8.75
CA GLU A 27 -14.60 22.76 9.27
C GLU A 27 -13.62 23.88 8.89
N MET A 28 -14.08 25.14 8.93
CA MET A 28 -13.22 26.30 8.64
C MET A 28 -11.98 26.41 9.56
N ARG A 29 -12.02 25.80 10.76
CA ARG A 29 -10.90 25.85 11.72
C ARG A 29 -9.76 24.89 11.39
N ILE A 30 -9.99 23.88 10.53
CA ILE A 30 -8.95 22.95 10.12
C ILE A 30 -8.14 23.55 8.97
N ARG A 31 -6.82 23.68 9.16
CA ARG A 31 -5.92 24.25 8.13
C ARG A 31 -5.34 23.21 7.17
N LYS A 32 -5.20 21.95 7.62
CA LYS A 32 -4.66 20.84 6.83
C LYS A 32 -5.25 19.52 7.30
N ALA A 33 -5.49 18.60 6.36
CA ALA A 33 -5.86 17.22 6.65
C ALA A 33 -4.86 16.22 6.02
N SER A 34 -4.70 15.05 6.65
CA SER A 34 -3.89 13.94 6.14
C SER A 34 -4.67 12.63 6.25
N PHE A 35 -4.69 11.80 5.19
CA PHE A 35 -5.49 10.56 5.18
C PHE A 35 -4.85 9.43 4.36
N GLY A 36 -5.15 8.17 4.71
CA GLY A 36 -4.52 6.98 4.09
C GLY A 36 -5.40 6.00 3.30
N SER A 37 -6.73 6.05 3.43
CA SER A 37 -7.64 5.22 2.61
C SER A 37 -7.99 5.91 1.30
N VAL A 38 -7.97 5.20 0.18
CA VAL A 38 -8.39 5.71 -1.14
C VAL A 38 -9.84 6.19 -1.14
N ALA A 39 -10.76 5.36 -0.63
CA ALA A 39 -12.20 5.65 -0.67
C ALA A 39 -12.56 6.91 0.13
N ILE A 40 -11.95 7.08 1.29
CA ILE A 40 -12.16 8.25 2.15
C ILE A 40 -11.35 9.46 1.67
N GLY A 41 -10.11 9.25 1.20
CA GLY A 41 -9.26 10.30 0.66
C GLY A 41 -9.91 11.05 -0.48
N ARG A 42 -10.65 10.34 -1.36
CA ARG A 42 -11.48 10.95 -2.40
C ARG A 42 -12.55 11.90 -1.83
N LYS A 43 -13.31 11.43 -0.84
CA LYS A 43 -14.35 12.25 -0.17
C LYS A 43 -13.76 13.49 0.51
N ILE A 44 -12.61 13.33 1.16
CA ILE A 44 -11.89 14.43 1.82
C ILE A 44 -11.40 15.45 0.78
N GLN A 45 -10.85 14.99 -0.35
CA GLN A 45 -10.42 15.87 -1.43
C GLN A 45 -11.59 16.69 -1.98
N GLU A 46 -12.75 16.05 -2.22
CA GLU A 46 -13.96 16.72 -2.69
C GLU A 46 -14.48 17.75 -1.68
N ALA A 47 -14.54 17.41 -0.40
CA ALA A 47 -14.98 18.33 0.65
C ALA A 47 -13.97 19.47 0.90
N ALA A 48 -12.67 19.21 0.79
CA ALA A 48 -11.64 20.23 0.86
C ALA A 48 -11.75 21.22 -0.32
N ALA A 49 -12.05 20.71 -1.52
CA ALA A 49 -12.26 21.54 -2.71
C ALA A 49 -13.53 22.40 -2.60
N LYS A 50 -14.65 21.82 -2.12
CA LYS A 50 -15.94 22.52 -1.98
C LYS A 50 -15.97 23.56 -0.84
N SER A 51 -15.06 23.46 0.13
CA SER A 51 -15.01 24.38 1.27
C SER A 51 -14.15 25.62 0.95
N THR A 52 -12.88 25.60 1.33
CA THR A 52 -11.98 26.76 1.23
C THR A 52 -10.65 26.39 0.56
N LEU A 53 -10.65 25.39 -0.33
CA LEU A 53 -9.46 24.84 -0.98
C LEU A 53 -8.36 24.45 0.03
N LYS A 54 -8.72 23.64 1.02
CA LYS A 54 -7.78 23.27 2.08
C LYS A 54 -6.66 22.39 1.56
N ARG A 55 -5.47 22.54 2.15
CA ARG A 55 -4.34 21.67 1.89
C ARG A 55 -4.62 20.27 2.43
N VAL A 56 -4.44 19.27 1.58
CA VAL A 56 -4.63 17.86 1.91
C VAL A 56 -3.41 17.05 1.48
N THR A 57 -2.99 16.11 2.31
CA THR A 57 -1.95 15.13 2.00
C THR A 57 -2.60 13.74 2.02
N LEU A 58 -2.50 12.99 0.92
CA LEU A 58 -3.21 11.74 0.73
C LEU A 58 -2.19 10.60 0.53
N GLU A 59 -1.84 9.93 1.61
CA GLU A 59 -0.92 8.77 1.62
C GLU A 59 -1.71 7.49 1.34
N LEU A 60 -2.28 7.41 0.15
CA LEU A 60 -3.25 6.39 -0.21
C LEU A 60 -2.57 5.03 -0.41
N GLY A 61 -3.14 3.98 0.20
CA GLY A 61 -2.66 2.60 -0.03
C GLY A 61 -2.68 2.21 -1.52
N GLY A 62 -1.82 1.27 -1.89
CA GLY A 62 -1.69 0.78 -3.27
C GLY A 62 -1.55 -0.74 -3.36
N LYS A 63 -1.60 -1.28 -4.57
CA LYS A 63 -1.32 -2.69 -4.85
C LYS A 63 0.12 -2.84 -5.36
N SER A 64 1.09 -2.82 -4.46
CA SER A 64 2.50 -2.91 -4.83
C SER A 64 2.87 -4.30 -5.38
N PRO A 65 3.58 -4.40 -6.51
CA PRO A 65 4.14 -5.65 -7.00
C PRO A 65 5.53 -5.94 -6.41
N ALA A 66 5.83 -7.20 -6.10
CA ALA A 66 7.18 -7.71 -5.93
C ALA A 66 7.69 -8.23 -7.27
N VAL A 67 8.85 -7.75 -7.74
CA VAL A 67 9.39 -8.07 -9.06
C VAL A 67 10.69 -8.87 -8.92
N ILE A 68 10.75 -10.03 -9.56
CA ILE A 68 11.91 -10.93 -9.56
C ILE A 68 12.50 -10.99 -10.97
N PHE A 69 13.74 -10.53 -11.12
CA PHE A 69 14.48 -10.56 -12.38
C PHE A 69 15.14 -11.92 -12.63
N GLU A 70 15.55 -12.18 -13.88
CA GLU A 70 16.11 -13.47 -14.31
C GLU A 70 17.44 -13.83 -13.64
N ASN A 71 18.23 -12.81 -13.30
CA ASN A 71 19.52 -12.93 -12.64
C ASN A 71 19.43 -12.85 -11.11
N ALA A 72 18.22 -12.85 -10.55
CA ALA A 72 18.04 -12.79 -9.10
C ALA A 72 18.41 -14.13 -8.45
N ASN A 73 19.12 -14.06 -7.31
CA ASN A 73 19.28 -15.22 -6.44
C ASN A 73 17.89 -15.67 -5.95
N LEU A 74 17.47 -16.88 -6.35
CA LEU A 74 16.11 -17.34 -6.15
C LEU A 74 15.74 -17.50 -4.68
N GLU A 75 16.61 -18.09 -3.85
CA GLU A 75 16.33 -18.30 -2.42
C GLU A 75 16.15 -16.97 -1.68
N ASN A 76 17.02 -16.01 -1.98
CA ASN A 76 16.92 -14.67 -1.42
C ASN A 76 15.65 -13.95 -1.92
N ALA A 77 15.37 -14.02 -3.22
CA ALA A 77 14.20 -13.41 -3.83
C ALA A 77 12.89 -13.96 -3.24
N LEU A 78 12.82 -15.26 -3.00
CA LEU A 78 11.67 -15.90 -2.34
C LEU A 78 11.49 -15.40 -0.91
N THR A 79 12.57 -15.37 -0.12
CA THR A 79 12.54 -14.92 1.27
C THR A 79 12.01 -13.49 1.39
N TRP A 80 12.55 -12.56 0.60
CA TRP A 80 12.09 -11.18 0.61
C TRP A 80 10.70 -10.99 0.03
N THR A 81 10.31 -11.78 -0.96
CA THR A 81 8.94 -11.74 -1.50
C THR A 81 7.92 -12.16 -0.45
N ILE A 82 8.20 -13.23 0.29
CA ILE A 82 7.33 -13.69 1.39
C ILE A 82 7.23 -12.63 2.47
N ASN A 83 8.37 -12.06 2.89
CA ASN A 83 8.39 -10.98 3.87
C ASN A 83 7.61 -9.76 3.39
N ALA A 84 7.76 -9.36 2.13
CA ALA A 84 7.03 -8.21 1.58
C ALA A 84 5.51 -8.40 1.59
N ILE A 85 5.02 -9.65 1.51
CA ILE A 85 3.58 -9.97 1.51
C ILE A 85 3.05 -10.14 2.94
N LEU A 86 3.77 -10.85 3.80
CA LEU A 86 3.23 -11.34 5.08
C LEU A 86 3.66 -10.51 6.30
N THR A 87 4.65 -9.62 6.16
CA THR A 87 5.07 -8.76 7.29
C THR A 87 3.89 -7.91 7.76
N GLY A 88 3.68 -7.86 9.08
CA GLY A 88 2.52 -7.18 9.67
C GLY A 88 1.18 -7.78 9.23
N SER A 89 1.16 -9.10 8.94
CA SER A 89 -0.02 -9.81 8.42
C SER A 89 -0.56 -9.23 7.12
N GLY A 90 0.30 -8.62 6.30
CA GLY A 90 -0.08 -7.96 5.04
C GLY A 90 -0.85 -6.65 5.21
N GLN A 91 -0.92 -6.10 6.44
CA GLN A 91 -1.62 -4.84 6.73
C GLN A 91 -0.70 -3.61 6.67
N LEU A 92 0.47 -3.74 6.03
CA LEU A 92 1.35 -2.61 5.76
C LEU A 92 0.93 -1.97 4.44
N CYS A 93 0.92 -0.63 4.38
CA CYS A 93 0.57 0.11 3.16
C CYS A 93 1.52 -0.21 1.98
N VAL A 94 2.76 -0.61 2.29
CA VAL A 94 3.80 -1.01 1.34
C VAL A 94 3.82 -2.51 1.06
N ALA A 95 2.93 -3.30 1.67
CA ALA A 95 2.91 -4.74 1.50
C ALA A 95 2.71 -5.10 0.01
N ALA A 96 3.49 -6.07 -0.45
CA ALA A 96 3.32 -6.59 -1.79
C ALA A 96 2.02 -7.40 -1.87
N SER A 97 1.25 -7.18 -2.93
CA SER A 97 -0.02 -7.86 -3.19
C SER A 97 0.01 -8.69 -4.49
N ARG A 98 1.06 -8.52 -5.28
CA ARG A 98 1.27 -9.17 -6.59
C ARG A 98 2.72 -9.59 -6.70
N VAL A 99 2.98 -10.69 -7.40
CA VAL A 99 4.35 -11.14 -7.68
C VAL A 99 4.53 -11.25 -9.19
N ALA A 100 5.56 -10.58 -9.70
CA ALA A 100 5.98 -10.62 -11.09
C ALA A 100 7.33 -11.32 -11.17
N HIS A 101 7.50 -12.24 -12.12
CA HIS A 101 8.80 -12.83 -12.38
C HIS A 101 9.14 -12.80 -13.86
N TRP A 102 10.42 -12.64 -14.15
CA TRP A 102 10.93 -12.87 -15.48
C TRP A 102 10.90 -14.37 -15.80
N SER A 103 10.42 -14.73 -16.98
CA SER A 103 10.50 -16.10 -17.47
C SER A 103 11.31 -16.12 -18.75
N CYS A 104 12.62 -16.28 -18.62
CA CYS A 104 13.45 -16.69 -19.74
C CYS A 104 14.18 -18.00 -19.41
N GLN A 105 14.18 -18.87 -20.42
CA GLN A 105 15.14 -19.93 -20.74
C GLN A 105 14.95 -21.41 -20.35
N LEU A 106 14.38 -21.84 -19.21
CA LEU A 106 14.53 -23.27 -18.82
C LEU A 106 13.30 -24.19 -18.98
N GLY A 107 12.27 -23.83 -19.74
CA GLY A 107 11.13 -24.74 -19.98
C GLY A 107 10.29 -25.10 -18.74
N LEU A 108 10.62 -24.53 -17.57
CA LEU A 108 9.85 -24.70 -16.34
C LEU A 108 8.54 -23.93 -16.47
N ARG A 109 7.41 -24.66 -16.41
CA ARG A 109 6.05 -24.08 -16.41
C ARG A 109 5.81 -23.08 -15.25
N SER A 110 6.68 -23.08 -14.24
CA SER A 110 6.67 -22.16 -13.09
C SER A 110 8.03 -22.23 -12.38
N PRO A 111 8.80 -21.14 -12.32
CA PRO A 111 10.05 -21.11 -11.54
C PRO A 111 9.81 -21.04 -10.02
N PHE A 112 8.55 -20.91 -9.58
CA PHE A 112 8.24 -20.82 -8.16
C PHE A 112 8.13 -22.19 -7.49
N PRO A 113 8.73 -22.35 -6.30
CA PRO A 113 8.49 -23.51 -5.45
C PRO A 113 7.02 -23.53 -4.97
N PRO A 114 6.50 -24.71 -4.61
CA PRO A 114 5.12 -24.87 -4.11
C PRO A 114 4.77 -23.92 -2.95
N SER A 115 5.73 -23.56 -2.11
CA SER A 115 5.56 -22.66 -0.96
C SER A 115 4.99 -21.29 -1.35
N LEU A 116 5.44 -20.70 -2.47
CA LEU A 116 4.97 -19.38 -2.89
C LEU A 116 3.56 -19.43 -3.52
N ARG A 117 3.17 -20.58 -4.09
CA ARG A 117 1.81 -20.81 -4.62
C ARG A 117 0.75 -20.92 -3.53
N MET A 118 1.16 -21.34 -2.32
CA MET A 118 0.27 -21.40 -1.16
C MET A 118 -0.02 -20.00 -0.60
N ILE A 119 0.95 -19.09 -0.70
CA ILE A 119 0.89 -17.74 -0.13
C ILE A 119 0.22 -16.76 -1.09
N VAL A 120 0.56 -16.83 -2.38
CA VAL A 120 0.02 -15.94 -3.41
C VAL A 120 -0.86 -16.75 -4.35
N PRO A 121 -2.20 -16.53 -4.35
CA PRO A 121 -3.08 -17.17 -5.30
C PRO A 121 -2.59 -16.94 -6.73
N ARG A 122 -2.74 -17.96 -7.58
CA ARG A 122 -2.22 -17.95 -8.96
C ARG A 122 -2.64 -16.71 -9.77
N GLN A 123 -3.81 -16.13 -9.49
CA GLN A 123 -4.31 -14.92 -10.14
C GLN A 123 -3.47 -13.65 -9.86
N TYR A 124 -2.60 -13.68 -8.85
CA TYR A 124 -1.72 -12.57 -8.48
C TYR A 124 -0.24 -12.85 -8.81
N VAL A 125 0.04 -13.96 -9.49
CA VAL A 125 1.37 -14.32 -9.99
C VAL A 125 1.41 -14.07 -11.50
N TYR A 126 2.29 -13.18 -11.91
CA TYR A 126 2.37 -12.70 -13.28
C TYR A 126 3.71 -13.02 -13.90
N ARG A 127 3.66 -13.40 -15.18
CA ARG A 127 4.83 -13.66 -16.01
C ARG A 127 5.19 -12.41 -16.80
N LEU A 128 6.41 -11.90 -16.63
CA LEU A 128 6.85 -10.66 -17.29
C LEU A 128 7.12 -10.81 -18.79
N SER A 129 7.16 -12.02 -19.34
CA SER A 129 7.17 -12.24 -20.80
C SER A 129 5.87 -11.79 -21.49
N MET A 130 4.88 -11.32 -20.72
CA MET A 130 3.61 -10.76 -21.16
C MET A 130 3.46 -9.29 -20.72
N TRP A 131 4.55 -8.51 -20.73
CA TRP A 131 4.50 -7.09 -20.37
C TRP A 131 3.45 -6.36 -21.23
N ASN A 132 2.34 -5.97 -20.59
CA ASN A 132 1.29 -5.16 -21.17
C ASN A 132 1.01 -4.03 -20.17
N PRO A 133 1.39 -2.78 -20.45
CA PRO A 133 1.30 -1.69 -19.48
C PRO A 133 -0.11 -1.42 -18.97
N VAL A 134 -1.16 -1.85 -19.69
CA VAL A 134 -2.58 -1.60 -19.33
C VAL A 134 -3.09 -2.55 -18.24
N LYS A 135 -2.54 -3.76 -18.09
CA LYS A 135 -3.01 -4.75 -17.10
C LYS A 135 -2.44 -4.57 -15.68
N TRP A 136 -1.49 -3.64 -15.51
CA TRP A 136 -0.68 -3.54 -14.30
C TRP A 136 -0.90 -2.27 -13.47
N ALA A 137 -1.54 -1.26 -14.05
CA ALA A 137 -2.09 -0.09 -13.34
C ALA A 137 -3.37 -0.48 -12.58
#